data_AF-A0A4U7F361-F1
#
_entry.id   AF-A0A4U7F361-F1
#
_cell.length_a   1.000
_cell.length_b   1.000
_cell.length_c   1.000
_cell.angle_alpha   90.00
_cell.angle_beta   90.00
_cell.angle_gamma   90.00
#
_symmetry.space_group_name_H-M   'P 1'
#
loop_
_entity.id
_entity.type
_entity.pdbx_description
1 polymer ?
#
loop_
_entity_poly.entity_id
_entity_poly.type
_entity_poly.pdbx_seq_one_letter_code
_entity_poly.pdbx_strand_id
1 'polypeptide(L)'
;IYTTGPAQSILEGITRDTVITLAEERGYEVHDEAIISRGQLYTADELFFTGSAAEVTPIRSVDDTEIGSGTRGPITEELQDAFFDLVERRTDDHDDWFTYL
;
A
#
# COMPACT_ATOMS: atom_id res chain seq x y z
N ILE A 1 -2.50 -9.48 -0.75
CA ILE A 1 -1.80 -8.26 -1.23
C ILE A 1 -0.37 -8.64 -1.57
N TYR A 2 0.16 -8.15 -2.69
CA TYR A 2 1.51 -8.48 -3.14
C TYR A 2 2.34 -7.22 -3.21
N THR A 3 3.56 -7.27 -2.68
CA THR A 3 4.56 -6.21 -2.87
C THR A 3 5.93 -6.84 -3.02
N THR A 4 6.80 -6.17 -3.77
CA THR A 4 8.18 -6.63 -3.92
C THR A 4 8.94 -6.39 -2.62
N GLY A 5 9.91 -7.25 -2.33
CA GLY A 5 10.83 -7.08 -1.20
C GLY A 5 12.15 -6.42 -1.59
N PRO A 6 13.01 -6.10 -0.60
CA PRO A 6 14.30 -5.43 -0.83
C PRO A 6 15.24 -6.18 -1.80
N ALA A 7 15.07 -7.51 -1.92
CA ALA A 7 15.79 -8.33 -2.89
C ALA A 7 15.54 -7.91 -4.35
N GLN A 8 14.47 -7.17 -4.64
CA GLN A 8 14.14 -6.62 -5.96
C GLN A 8 14.63 -5.17 -6.15
N SER A 9 15.63 -4.73 -5.37
CA SER A 9 16.26 -3.41 -5.49
C SER A 9 15.32 -2.23 -5.24
N ILE A 10 14.33 -2.42 -4.36
CA ILE A 10 13.50 -1.33 -3.85
C ILE A 10 14.09 -0.76 -2.55
N LEU A 11 13.70 0.46 -2.20
CA LEU A 11 13.96 1.01 -0.88
C LEU A 11 13.07 0.30 0.16
N GLU A 12 13.62 0.04 1.35
CA GLU A 12 12.86 -0.34 2.55
C GLU A 12 12.05 0.86 3.04
N GLY A 13 10.91 1.10 2.38
CA GLY A 13 10.06 2.25 2.66
C GLY A 13 9.29 2.10 3.97
N ILE A 14 9.40 3.09 4.87
CA ILE A 14 8.62 3.10 6.12
C ILE A 14 7.12 3.09 5.84
N THR A 15 6.63 3.89 4.87
CA THR A 15 5.21 3.86 4.48
C THR A 15 4.77 2.50 3.94
N ARG A 16 5.67 1.76 3.26
CA ARG A 16 5.38 0.39 2.81
C ARG A 16 5.20 -0.52 4.02
N ASP A 17 6.13 -0.47 4.97
CA ASP A 17 6.08 -1.26 6.21
C ASP A 17 4.82 -0.97 7.04
N THR A 18 4.48 0.31 7.21
CA THR A 18 3.23 0.75 7.83
C THR A 18 2.00 0.15 7.14
N VAL A 19 1.92 0.23 5.80
CA VAL A 19 0.76 -0.26 5.05
C VAL A 19 0.67 -1.79 5.08
N ILE A 20 1.80 -2.51 5.10
CA ILE A 20 1.81 -3.97 5.30
C ILE A 20 1.20 -4.29 6.67
N THR A 21 1.67 -3.64 7.74
CA THR A 21 1.16 -3.84 9.10
C THR A 21 -0.35 -3.58 9.16
N LEU A 22 -0.82 -2.43 8.64
CA LEU A 22 -2.23 -2.06 8.62
C LEU A 22 -3.10 -3.04 7.81
N ALA A 23 -2.54 -3.64 6.75
CA ALA A 23 -3.21 -4.64 5.94
C ALA A 23 -3.36 -5.99 6.68
N GLU A 24 -2.30 -6.46 7.33
CA GLU A 24 -2.33 -7.69 8.12
C GLU A 24 -3.29 -7.58 9.31
N GLU A 25 -3.35 -6.44 9.98
CA GLU A 25 -4.30 -6.15 11.06
C GLU A 25 -5.76 -6.22 10.63
N ARG A 26 -6.04 -5.92 9.35
CA ARG A 26 -7.37 -6.04 8.73
C ARG A 26 -7.65 -7.44 8.20
N GLY A 27 -6.73 -8.38 8.39
CA GLY A 27 -6.87 -9.78 8.00
C GLY A 27 -6.50 -10.06 6.54
N TYR A 28 -5.81 -9.14 5.86
CA TYR A 28 -5.28 -9.40 4.53
C TYR A 28 -4.00 -10.24 4.62
N GLU A 29 -3.91 -11.28 3.79
CA GLU A 29 -2.64 -11.99 3.58
C GLU A 29 -1.72 -11.11 2.72
N VAL A 30 -0.51 -10.82 3.23
CA VAL A 30 0.50 -10.02 2.53
C VAL A 30 1.67 -10.89 2.12
N HIS A 31 2.03 -10.85 0.84
CA HIS A 31 3.24 -11.46 0.30
C HIS A 31 4.24 -10.33 -0.02
N ASP A 32 5.09 -9.99 0.94
CA ASP A 32 5.96 -8.82 0.89
C ASP A 32 7.32 -9.07 0.23
N GLU A 33 7.63 -10.33 -0.08
CA GLU A 33 8.81 -10.76 -0.86
C GLU A 33 8.43 -11.25 -2.28
N ALA A 34 7.31 -10.77 -2.82
CA ALA A 34 6.81 -11.23 -4.10
C ALA A 34 7.71 -10.79 -5.26
N ILE A 35 7.91 -11.67 -6.24
CA ILE A 35 8.48 -11.30 -7.54
C ILE A 35 7.32 -10.98 -8.47
N ILE A 36 7.19 -9.71 -8.85
CA ILE A 36 6.08 -9.21 -9.66
C ILE A 36 6.61 -8.85 -11.05
N SER A 37 6.12 -9.57 -12.05
CA SER A 37 6.36 -9.24 -13.46
C SER A 37 5.45 -8.11 -13.94
N ARG A 38 5.87 -7.38 -14.96
CA ARG A 38 5.05 -6.34 -15.60
C ARG A 38 3.69 -6.87 -16.08
N GLY A 39 3.63 -8.12 -16.55
CA GLY A 39 2.38 -8.75 -16.98
C GLY A 39 1.37 -8.94 -15.86
N GLN A 40 1.84 -9.18 -14.63
CA GLN A 40 0.97 -9.30 -13.46
C GLN A 40 0.37 -7.96 -13.05
N LEU A 41 1.06 -6.85 -13.31
CA LEU A 41 0.51 -5.51 -13.04
C LEU A 41 -0.76 -5.28 -13.85
N TYR A 42 -0.77 -5.66 -15.13
CA TYR A 42 -1.92 -5.46 -16.02
C TYR A 42 -3.14 -6.31 -15.70
N THR A 43 -2.95 -7.39 -14.96
CA THR A 43 -4.03 -8.32 -14.59
C THR A 43 -4.40 -8.23 -13.10
N ALA A 44 -3.81 -7.29 -12.36
CA ALA A 44 -4.16 -7.06 -10.96
C ALA A 44 -5.54 -6.42 -10.85
N ASP A 45 -6.27 -6.76 -9.78
CA ASP A 45 -7.56 -6.14 -9.47
C ASP A 45 -7.39 -4.67 -9.05
N GLU A 46 -6.31 -4.38 -8.30
CA GLU A 46 -5.96 -3.06 -7.79
C GLU A 46 -4.44 -2.87 -7.76
N LEU A 47 -3.97 -1.63 -7.90
CA LEU A 47 -2.58 -1.23 -7.72
C LEU A 47 -2.51 0.11 -6.98
N PHE A 48 -1.48 0.29 -6.15
CA PHE A 48 -1.22 1.55 -5.46
C PHE A 48 0.28 1.75 -5.20
N PHE A 49 0.67 3.01 -5.00
CA PHE A 49 1.98 3.39 -4.49
C PHE A 49 1.94 3.62 -2.99
N THR A 50 3.09 3.40 -2.35
CA THR A 50 3.35 3.80 -0.96
C THR A 50 4.56 4.73 -0.90
N GLY A 51 4.49 5.82 -0.15
CA GLY A 51 5.67 6.63 0.18
C GLY A 51 5.32 7.83 1.04
N SER A 52 6.29 8.46 1.72
CA SER A 52 5.96 9.53 2.68
C SER A 52 5.24 10.74 2.06
N ALA A 53 5.53 11.06 0.80
CA ALA A 53 4.84 12.13 0.07
C ALA A 53 3.68 11.63 -0.81
N ALA A 54 3.71 10.36 -1.22
CA ALA A 54 2.68 9.74 -2.06
C ALA A 54 1.57 9.08 -1.21
N GLU A 55 1.80 8.93 0.08
CA GLU A 55 0.95 8.25 1.05
C GLU A 55 0.54 6.88 0.51
N VAL A 56 -0.75 6.57 0.47
CA VAL A 56 -1.32 5.44 -0.28
C VAL A 56 -2.02 6.02 -1.51
N THR A 57 -1.42 5.92 -2.69
CA THR A 57 -1.98 6.50 -3.94
C THR A 57 -2.43 5.41 -4.92
N PRO A 58 -3.73 5.34 -5.28
CA PRO A 58 -4.23 4.37 -6.26
C PRO A 58 -3.66 4.61 -7.67
N ILE A 59 -3.39 3.51 -8.39
CA ILE A 59 -2.93 3.51 -9.77
C ILE A 59 -4.07 2.98 -10.65
N ARG A 60 -4.66 3.87 -11.46
CA ARG A 60 -5.75 3.51 -12.38
C ARG A 60 -5.32 2.85 -13.69
N SER A 61 -4.08 3.06 -14.10
CA SER A 61 -3.56 2.59 -15.39
C SER A 61 -2.05 2.47 -15.39
N VAL A 62 -1.52 1.47 -16.08
CA VAL A 62 -0.09 1.27 -16.33
C VAL A 62 0.09 1.09 -17.84
N ASP A 63 0.98 1.87 -18.46
CA ASP A 63 1.30 1.76 -19.89
C ASP A 63 0.06 1.71 -20.81
N ASP A 64 -0.82 2.70 -20.64
CA ASP A 64 -2.11 2.82 -21.35
C ASP A 64 -3.10 1.66 -21.14
N THR A 65 -2.81 0.75 -20.21
CA THR A 65 -3.69 -0.35 -19.81
C THR A 65 -4.40 0.01 -18.51
N GLU A 66 -5.73 0.02 -18.51
CA GLU A 66 -6.53 0.23 -17.30
C GLU A 66 -6.40 -0.97 -16.35
N ILE A 67 -6.32 -0.68 -15.05
CA ILE A 67 -6.21 -1.69 -14.00
C ILE A 67 -7.58 -1.87 -13.34
N GLY A 68 -8.05 -3.11 -13.26
CA GLY A 68 -9.33 -3.45 -12.66
C GLY A 68 -10.49 -2.61 -13.24
N SER A 69 -11.08 -1.76 -12.39
CA SER A 69 -12.19 -0.87 -12.75
C SER A 69 -11.78 0.48 -13.35
N GLY A 70 -10.47 0.78 -13.43
CA GLY A 70 -9.96 2.09 -13.85
C GLY A 70 -10.14 3.20 -12.80
N THR A 71 -10.57 2.84 -11.58
CA THR A 71 -10.77 3.75 -10.44
C THR A 71 -10.14 3.19 -9.17
N ARG A 72 -10.12 3.98 -8.09
CA ARG A 72 -9.74 3.49 -6.76
C ARG A 72 -10.60 2.29 -6.39
N GLY A 73 -9.97 1.16 -6.06
CA GLY A 73 -10.67 -0.04 -5.60
C GLY A 73 -10.88 -0.04 -4.08
N PRO A 74 -11.74 -0.95 -3.58
CA PRO A 74 -12.14 -0.99 -2.18
C PRO A 74 -10.98 -1.32 -1.22
N ILE A 75 -10.04 -2.19 -1.61
CA ILE A 75 -8.90 -2.55 -0.72
C ILE A 75 -7.95 -1.36 -0.60
N THR A 76 -7.69 -0.68 -1.70
CA THR A 76 -6.85 0.52 -1.71
C THR A 76 -7.49 1.65 -0.90
N GLU A 77 -8.81 1.84 -1.00
CA GLU A 77 -9.55 2.81 -0.20
C GLU A 77 -9.46 2.50 1.29
N GLU A 78 -9.69 1.24 1.69
CA GLU A 78 -9.61 0.84 3.09
C GLU A 78 -8.21 1.07 3.68
N LEU A 79 -7.14 0.72 2.96
CA LEU A 79 -5.77 0.93 3.41
C LEU A 79 -5.38 2.41 3.40
N GLN A 80 -5.90 3.18 2.45
CA GLN A 80 -5.70 4.63 2.40
C GLN A 80 -6.35 5.30 3.62
N ASP A 81 -7.60 4.97 3.91
CA ASP A 81 -8.32 5.50 5.07
C ASP A 81 -7.65 5.09 6.38
N ALA A 82 -7.23 3.83 6.49
CA ALA A 82 -6.45 3.33 7.62
C ALA A 82 -5.18 4.13 7.88
N PHE A 83 -4.42 4.40 6.81
CA PHE A 83 -3.19 5.16 6.88
C PHE A 83 -3.46 6.60 7.33
N PHE A 84 -4.49 7.25 6.79
CA PHE A 84 -4.88 8.59 7.20
C PHE A 84 -5.37 8.67 8.63
N ASP A 85 -6.19 7.70 9.07
CA ASP A 85 -6.66 7.64 10.45
C ASP A 85 -5.51 7.50 11.44
N LEU A 86 -4.47 6.74 11.08
CA LEU A 86 -3.23 6.64 11.84
C LEU A 86 -2.47 7.97 11.86
N VAL A 87 -2.10 8.53 10.69
CA VAL A 87 -1.24 9.73 10.65
C VAL A 87 -1.91 10.99 11.18
N GLU A 88 -3.24 11.09 11.06
CA GLU A 88 -4.04 12.17 11.64
C GLU A 88 -4.42 11.92 13.10
N ARG A 89 -4.02 10.77 13.67
CA ARG A 89 -4.27 10.39 15.06
C ARG A 89 -5.76 10.37 15.42
N ARG A 90 -6.57 9.80 14.52
CA ARG A 90 -7.99 9.50 14.78
C ARG A 90 -8.17 8.19 15.57
N THR A 91 -7.08 7.43 15.72
CA THR A 91 -6.92 6.26 16.58
C THR A 91 -5.68 6.43 17.48
N ASP A 92 -5.66 5.71 18.61
CA ASP A 92 -4.51 5.60 19.52
C ASP A 92 -3.59 4.40 19.19
N ASP A 93 -3.90 3.65 18.12
CA ASP A 93 -3.08 2.54 17.66
C ASP A 93 -1.69 3.02 17.20
N HIS A 94 -0.66 2.23 17.49
CA HIS A 94 0.75 2.52 17.16
C HIS A 94 1.23 3.91 17.62
N ASP A 95 0.78 4.37 18.80
CA ASP A 95 1.23 5.65 19.37
C ASP A 95 2.76 5.74 19.53
N ASP A 96 3.40 4.58 19.71
CA ASP A 96 4.86 4.45 19.78
C ASP A 96 5.60 4.85 18.49
N TRP A 97 4.90 4.98 17.35
CA TRP A 97 5.46 5.48 16.10
C TRP A 97 5.56 7.01 16.07
N PHE A 98 4.91 7.72 16.99
CA PHE A 98 4.87 9.18 17.00
C PHE A 98 5.86 9.78 18.00
N THR A 99 6.54 10.85 17.58
CA THR A 99 7.33 11.71 18.47
C THR A 99 6.64 13.06 18.62
N TYR A 100 6.37 13.46 19.86
CA TYR A 100 5.74 14.74 20.18
C TYR A 100 6.80 15.81 20.40
N LEU A 101 6.64 16.95 19.72
CA LEU A 101 7.54 18.10 19.77
C LEU A 101 7.04 19.19 20.73
#